data_AF-A0A2W4WIC8-F1
#
_entry.id   AF-A0A2W4WIC8-F1
#
_cell.length_a   1.000
_cell.length_b   1.000
_cell.length_c   1.000
_cell.angle_alpha   90.00
_cell.angle_beta   90.00
_cell.angle_gamma   90.00
#
_symmetry.space_group_name_H-M   'P 1'
#
loop_
_entity.id
_entity.type
_entity.pdbx_description
1 polymer ?
#
loop_
_entity_poly.entity_id
_entity_poly.type
_entity_poly.pdbx_seq_one_letter_code
_entity_poly.pdbx_strand_id
1 'polypeptide(L)'
;MTTLVLETEPLAAQIKTTDETLIVDLVDGRSLVVPLSWYPRLLHASQEERQNWQLLGDGYAIEWVDLDEHIGIEGLLAGRQSGESHQSFERWLAARDTTSYGTA
;
A
#
# COMPACT_ATOMS: atom_id res chain seq x y z
N MET A 1 -7.92 3.10 -26.97
CA MET A 1 -7.28 3.24 -25.65
C MET A 1 -7.34 4.71 -25.30
N THR A 2 -8.08 5.06 -24.25
CA THR A 2 -8.19 6.45 -23.78
C THR A 2 -7.10 6.65 -22.73
N THR A 3 -6.22 7.64 -22.95
CA THR A 3 -5.18 7.99 -21.98
C THR A 3 -5.81 8.84 -20.88
N LEU A 4 -5.62 8.44 -19.62
CA LEU A 4 -5.92 9.30 -18.48
C LEU A 4 -4.88 10.43 -18.48
N VAL A 5 -5.31 11.67 -18.63
CA VAL A 5 -4.46 12.86 -18.48
C VAL A 5 -4.82 13.48 -17.14
N LEU A 6 -3.85 13.54 -16.24
CA LEU A 6 -4.00 14.18 -14.94
C LEU A 6 -3.64 15.67 -15.10
N GLU A 7 -4.56 16.56 -14.70
CA GLU A 7 -4.30 18.01 -14.70
C GLU A 7 -3.31 18.42 -13.60
N THR A 8 -3.15 17.59 -12.58
CA THR A 8 -2.25 17.80 -11.45
C THR A 8 -1.71 16.46 -10.97
N GLU A 9 -0.44 16.43 -10.57
CA GLU A 9 0.17 15.24 -9.97
C GLU A 9 -0.53 14.91 -8.63
N PRO A 10 -1.10 13.72 -8.51
CA PRO A 10 -1.84 13.32 -7.31
C PRO A 10 -0.83 12.89 -6.25
N LEU A 11 -0.55 13.79 -5.30
CA LEU A 11 0.39 13.54 -4.22
C LEU A 11 -0.37 13.19 -2.95
N ALA A 12 0.07 12.14 -2.26
CA ALA A 12 -0.46 11.77 -0.95
C ALA A 12 0.05 12.72 0.14
N ALA A 13 -0.86 13.11 1.02
CA ALA A 13 -0.58 13.91 2.20
C ALA A 13 -0.67 13.08 3.49
N GLN A 14 -1.67 12.20 3.60
CA GLN A 14 -1.91 11.41 4.80
C GLN A 14 -2.49 10.04 4.44
N ILE A 15 -1.98 8.99 5.10
CA ILE A 15 -2.43 7.62 4.93
C ILE A 15 -3.10 7.17 6.21
N LYS A 16 -4.24 6.48 6.07
CA LYS A 16 -4.96 5.81 7.15
C LYS A 16 -5.37 4.43 6.68
N THR A 17 -5.26 3.45 7.55
CA THR A 17 -5.70 2.08 7.31
C THR A 17 -6.72 1.68 8.36
N THR A 18 -7.76 0.98 7.93
CA THR A 18 -8.69 0.25 8.79
C THR A 18 -8.51 -1.24 8.52
N ASP A 19 -9.34 -2.09 9.12
CA ASP A 19 -9.33 -3.51 8.79
C ASP A 19 -9.86 -3.82 7.37
N GLU A 20 -10.59 -2.89 6.76
CA GLU A 20 -11.26 -3.09 5.48
C GLU A 20 -10.81 -2.15 4.37
N THR A 21 -10.24 -1.00 4.70
CA THR A 21 -9.95 0.06 3.72
C THR A 21 -8.57 0.68 3.90
N LEU A 22 -7.92 0.98 2.78
CA LEU A 22 -6.84 1.95 2.68
C LEU A 22 -7.43 3.30 2.27
N ILE A 23 -7.16 4.32 3.07
CA ILE A 23 -7.61 5.70 2.85
C ILE A 23 -6.37 6.56 2.63
N VAL A 24 -6.37 7.31 1.52
CA VAL A 24 -5.30 8.22 1.15
C VAL A 24 -5.87 9.61 0.93
N ASP A 25 -5.52 10.54 1.82
CA ASP A 25 -5.82 11.96 1.66
C ASP A 25 -4.74 12.57 0.75
N LEU A 26 -5.15 13.26 -0.31
CA LEU A 26 -4.27 13.90 -1.28
C LEU A 26 -4.04 15.37 -0.95
N VAL A 27 -2.89 15.90 -1.38
CA VAL A 27 -2.50 17.32 -1.19
C VAL A 27 -3.50 18.27 -1.85
N ASP A 28 -4.16 17.84 -2.92
CA ASP A 28 -5.17 18.62 -3.65
C ASP A 28 -6.56 18.65 -2.97
N GLY A 29 -6.68 18.04 -1.77
CA GLY A 29 -7.90 18.04 -0.96
C GLY A 29 -8.87 16.91 -1.26
N ARG A 30 -8.56 16.00 -2.19
CA ARG A 30 -9.34 14.78 -2.41
C ARG A 30 -8.96 13.68 -1.42
N SER A 31 -9.86 12.72 -1.22
CA SER A 31 -9.57 11.47 -0.50
C SER A 31 -9.90 10.28 -1.38
N LEU A 32 -9.00 9.31 -1.43
CA LEU A 32 -9.20 8.02 -2.07
C LEU A 32 -9.48 6.97 -1.00
N VAL A 33 -10.49 6.15 -1.22
CA VAL A 33 -10.82 5.02 -0.35
C VAL A 33 -10.88 3.77 -1.22
N VAL A 34 -10.03 2.80 -0.92
CA VAL A 34 -9.97 1.52 -1.64
C VAL A 34 -10.02 0.34 -0.66
N PRO A 35 -10.51 -0.83 -1.09
CA PRO A 35 -10.50 -2.03 -0.24
C PRO A 35 -9.06 -2.43 0.13
N LEU A 36 -8.81 -2.69 1.41
CA LEU A 36 -7.51 -3.20 1.88
C LEU A 36 -7.20 -4.59 1.29
N SER A 37 -8.25 -5.35 0.97
CA SER A 37 -8.13 -6.67 0.32
C SER A 37 -7.48 -6.65 -1.07
N TRP A 38 -7.31 -5.47 -1.68
CA TRP A 38 -6.53 -5.31 -2.91
C TRP A 38 -5.02 -5.47 -2.70
N TYR A 39 -4.57 -5.43 -1.45
CA TYR A 39 -3.16 -5.48 -1.07
C TYR A 39 -2.97 -6.59 -0.03
N PRO A 40 -2.71 -7.83 -0.48
CA PRO A 40 -2.64 -9.01 0.40
C PRO A 40 -1.65 -8.86 1.56
N ARG A 41 -0.48 -8.25 1.33
CA ARG A 41 0.51 -7.98 2.37
C ARG A 41 -0.04 -7.05 3.47
N LEU A 42 -0.71 -5.96 3.08
CA LEU A 42 -1.36 -5.06 4.05
C LEU A 42 -2.51 -5.72 4.79
N LEU A 43 -3.29 -6.57 4.11
CA LEU A 43 -4.38 -7.32 4.74
C LEU A 43 -3.85 -8.24 5.85
N HIS A 44 -2.68 -8.86 5.66
CA HIS A 44 -2.07 -9.77 6.64
C HIS A 44 -1.11 -9.08 7.62
N ALA A 45 -0.87 -7.78 7.46
CA ALA A 45 0.00 -7.01 8.35
C ALA A 45 -0.64 -6.77 9.72
N SER A 46 0.22 -6.65 10.74
CA SER A 46 -0.20 -6.17 12.07
C SER A 46 -0.60 -4.69 12.02
N GLN A 47 -1.30 -4.20 13.05
CA GLN A 47 -1.62 -2.78 13.13
C GLN A 47 -0.35 -1.91 13.16
N GLU A 48 0.69 -2.33 13.87
CA GLU A 48 1.96 -1.59 13.95
C GLU A 48 2.65 -1.49 12.59
N GLU A 49 2.72 -2.61 11.86
CA GLU A 49 3.30 -2.63 10.51
C GLU A 49 2.50 -1.76 9.54
N ARG A 50 1.16 -1.77 9.63
CA ARG A 50 0.29 -0.90 8.80
C ARG A 50 0.47 0.59 9.10
N GLN A 51 0.89 0.95 10.31
CA GLN A 51 1.21 2.34 10.68
C GLN A 51 2.65 2.74 10.31
N ASN A 52 3.54 1.77 10.05
CA ASN A 52 4.92 2.04 9.64
C ASN A 52 5.04 2.24 8.13
N TRP A 53 4.39 3.29 7.63
CA TRP A 53 4.50 3.72 6.24
C TRP A 53 5.36 4.98 6.09
N GLN A 54 5.92 5.15 4.91
CA GLN A 54 6.65 6.34 4.49
C GLN A 54 6.16 6.80 3.12
N LEU A 55 6.16 8.11 2.91
CA LEU A 55 5.92 8.69 1.58
C LEU A 55 7.24 8.72 0.81
N LEU A 56 7.20 8.29 -0.44
CA LEU A 56 8.35 8.38 -1.35
C LEU A 56 8.30 9.71 -2.12
N GLY A 57 9.45 10.38 -2.18
CA GLY A 57 9.60 11.71 -2.80
C GLY A 57 8.61 12.73 -2.23
N ASP A 58 7.89 13.43 -3.11
CA ASP A 58 6.86 14.40 -2.73
C ASP A 58 5.49 13.76 -2.41
N GLY A 59 5.43 12.42 -2.26
CA GLY A 59 4.19 11.69 -1.98
C GLY A 59 3.55 11.02 -3.20
N TYR A 60 4.31 10.74 -4.26
CA TYR A 60 3.81 10.03 -5.46
C TYR A 60 3.55 8.54 -5.21
N ALA A 61 4.15 7.98 -4.15
CA ALA A 61 3.97 6.61 -3.72
C ALA A 61 4.12 6.47 -2.21
N ILE A 62 3.58 5.37 -1.68
CA ILE A 62 3.64 4.97 -0.28
C ILE A 62 4.48 3.70 -0.19
N GLU A 63 5.39 3.64 0.77
CA GLU A 63 6.17 2.45 1.12
C GLU A 63 5.77 1.97 2.51
N TRP A 64 5.48 0.68 2.65
CA TRP A 64 5.43 0.01 3.96
C TRP A 64 6.69 -0.82 4.14
N VAL A 65 7.63 -0.28 4.92
CA VAL A 65 9.00 -0.81 5.04
C VAL A 65 9.01 -2.24 5.59
N ASP A 66 8.22 -2.51 6.64
CA ASP A 66 8.16 -3.83 7.27
C ASP A 66 7.52 -4.89 6.37
N LEU A 67 6.73 -4.46 5.39
CA LEU A 67 5.97 -5.33 4.50
C LEU A 67 6.63 -5.50 3.14
N ASP A 68 7.68 -4.73 2.83
CA ASP A 68 8.29 -4.65 1.50
C ASP A 68 7.23 -4.39 0.42
N GLU A 69 6.29 -3.47 0.69
CA GLU A 69 5.16 -3.14 -0.19
C GLU A 69 5.23 -1.68 -0.63
N HIS A 70 4.99 -1.44 -1.93
CA HIS A 70 4.94 -0.10 -2.53
C HIS A 70 3.63 0.12 -3.30
N ILE A 71 2.95 1.23 -3.01
CA ILE A 71 1.70 1.60 -3.67
C ILE A 71 1.82 3.00 -4.26
N GLY A 72 1.75 3.10 -5.60
CA GLY A 72 1.73 4.38 -6.31
C GLY A 72 0.35 5.04 -6.34
N ILE A 73 0.29 6.36 -6.16
CA ILE A 73 -0.98 7.10 -6.09
C ILE A 73 -1.72 7.14 -7.42
N GLU A 74 -1.00 7.24 -8.55
CA GLU A 74 -1.62 7.13 -9.88
C GLU A 74 -2.23 5.74 -10.13
N GLY A 75 -1.64 4.69 -9.53
CA GLY A 75 -2.17 3.33 -9.57
C GLY A 75 -3.53 3.25 -8.87
N LEU A 76 -3.61 3.83 -7.67
CA LEU A 76 -4.85 3.93 -6.89
C LEU A 76 -5.94 4.68 -7.66
N LEU A 77 -5.62 5.85 -8.23
CA LEU A 77 -6.58 6.62 -9.03
C LEU A 77 -7.09 5.88 -10.26
N ALA A 78 -6.24 5.04 -10.86
CA ALA A 78 -6.61 4.20 -12.00
C ALA A 78 -7.36 2.92 -11.58
N GLY A 79 -7.58 2.69 -10.28
CA GLY A 79 -8.22 1.47 -9.77
C GLY A 79 -7.36 0.22 -9.88
N ARG A 80 -6.03 0.37 -9.90
CA ARG A 80 -5.09 -0.76 -9.95
C ARG A 80 -4.86 -1.32 -8.55
N GLN A 81 -5.15 -2.61 -8.38
CA GLN A 81 -4.83 -3.40 -7.20
C GLN A 81 -3.37 -3.89 -7.21
N SER A 82 -2.94 -4.59 -6.16
CA SER A 82 -1.59 -5.17 -6.11
C SER A 82 -1.32 -6.07 -7.33
N GLY A 83 -0.14 -5.88 -7.92
CA GLY A 83 0.37 -6.73 -9.00
C GLY A 83 1.10 -7.97 -8.51
N GLU A 84 1.11 -8.21 -7.19
CA GLU A 84 1.82 -9.33 -6.59
C GLU A 84 1.28 -10.69 -7.10
N SER A 85 2.19 -11.56 -7.53
CA SER A 85 1.83 -12.94 -7.87
C SER A 85 1.61 -13.78 -6.61
N HIS A 86 0.73 -14.78 -6.70
CA HIS A 86 0.48 -15.71 -5.59
C HIS A 86 1.78 -16.35 -5.04
N GLN A 87 2.73 -16.71 -5.91
CA GLN A 87 4.02 -17.29 -5.49
C GLN A 87 4.91 -16.30 -4.72
N SER A 88 4.83 -15.01 -5.04
CA SER A 88 5.55 -13.97 -4.30
C SER A 88 4.94 -13.80 -2.91
N PHE A 89 3.61 -13.76 -2.83
CA PHE A 89 2.90 -13.62 -1.57
C PHE A 89 3.14 -14.79 -0.63
N GLU A 90 3.09 -16.03 -1.13
CA GLU A 90 3.39 -17.23 -0.34
C GLU A 90 4.84 -17.24 0.19
N ARG A 91 5.80 -16.78 -0.62
CA ARG A 91 7.20 -16.64 -0.17
C ARG A 91 7.33 -15.60 0.94
N TRP A 92 6.62 -14.49 0.82
CA TRP A 92 6.60 -13.44 1.82
C TRP A 92 5.99 -13.95 3.15
N LEU A 93 4.88 -14.68 3.10
CA LEU A 93 4.27 -15.31 4.29
C LEU A 93 5.25 -16.27 4.97
N ALA A 94 5.88 -17.18 4.22
CA ALA A 94 6.83 -18.15 4.76
C ALA A 94 8.05 -17.49 5.43
N ALA A 95 8.56 -16.39 4.86
CA ALA A 95 9.68 -15.65 5.46
C ALA A 95 9.32 -15.08 6.85
N ARG A 96 8.09 -14.62 7.03
CA ARG A 96 7.60 -14.05 8.30
C ARG A 96 7.46 -15.10 9.40
N ASP A 97 6.99 -16.31 9.06
CA ASP A 97 6.94 -17.41 10.03
C ASP A 97 8.34 -17.80 10.52
N THR A 98 9.34 -17.78 9.64
CA THR A 98 10.71 -18.14 10.03
C THR A 98 11.37 -17.13 10.98
N THR A 99 11.06 -15.83 10.87
CA THR A 99 11.55 -14.80 11.80
C THR A 99 10.98 -14.99 13.21
N SER A 100 9.79 -15.57 13.33
CA SER A 100 9.12 -15.83 14.62
C SER A 100 9.75 -16.98 15.42
N TYR A 101 10.53 -17.86 14.77
CA TYR A 101 11.14 -19.06 15.37
C TYR A 101 12.63 -18.89 15.74
N GLY A 102 13.16 -17.66 15.65
CA GLY A 102 14.59 -17.35 15.84
C GLY A 102 14.92 -16.54 17.09
N THR A 103 14.22 -16.74 18.21
CA THR A 103 14.65 -16.24 19.53
C THR A 103 14.42 -17.30 20.60
N ALA A 104 15.46 -18.08 20.89
CA ALA A 104 15.60 -18.92 22.06
C ALA A 104 17.02 -18.78 22.61
#